data_AF-A0A8J4BU09-F1
#
_entry.id   AF-A0A8J4BU09-F1
#
_cell.length_a   1.000
_cell.length_b   1.000
_cell.length_c   1.000
_cell.angle_alpha   90.00
_cell.angle_beta   90.00
_cell.angle_gamma   90.00
#
_symmetry.space_group_name_H-M   'P 1'
#
loop_
_entity.id
_entity.type
_entity.pdbx_description
1 polymer ?
#
loop_
_entity_poly.entity_id
_entity_poly.type
_entity_poly.pdbx_seq_one_letter_code
_entity_poly.pdbx_strand_id
1 'polypeptide(L)'
;MRQYRDSKSFRRRFDGRVLLHGKESNTWMEAKLDGYVEGSLLLLGQDGLVYYLVSEDLKQIDLSNDQLVGQLFGEGSWEKLMQPLYTQPAGGELKHVRMTPQQFRSIFTVLREAPPPAQP
;
A
#
# COMPACT_ATOMS: atom_id res chain seq x y z
N MET A 1 3.12 22.30 7.71
CA MET A 1 2.93 20.87 7.40
C MET A 1 1.55 20.51 6.85
N ARG A 2 0.42 20.87 7.48
CA ARG A 2 -0.92 20.51 6.97
C ARG A 2 -1.19 20.94 5.51
N GLN A 3 -0.95 22.22 5.18
CA GLN A 3 -1.12 22.75 3.82
C GLN A 3 -0.27 22.02 2.76
N TYR A 4 0.95 21.59 3.13
CA TYR A 4 1.81 20.80 2.24
C TYR A 4 1.22 19.42 1.96
N ARG A 5 0.69 18.76 2.99
CA ARG A 5 0.06 17.44 2.83
C ARG A 5 -1.21 17.49 1.98
N ASP A 6 -2.02 18.51 2.21
CA ASP A 6 -3.24 18.75 1.44
C ASP A 6 -2.91 19.03 -0.04
N SER A 7 -1.87 19.82 -0.34
CA SER A 7 -1.44 20.06 -1.73
C SER A 7 -0.80 18.84 -2.41
N LYS A 8 -0.31 17.87 -1.62
CA LYS A 8 0.27 16.60 -2.08
C LYS A 8 -0.66 15.41 -1.92
N SER A 9 -1.96 15.62 -1.71
CA SER A 9 -2.97 14.54 -1.72
C SER A 9 -2.66 13.38 -0.75
N PHE A 10 -2.08 13.68 0.42
CA PHE A 10 -1.90 12.69 1.49
C PHE A 10 -2.26 13.27 2.86
N ARG A 11 -2.47 12.41 3.85
CA ARG A 11 -2.81 12.79 5.23
C ARG A 11 -2.01 11.97 6.23
N ARG A 12 -1.95 12.49 7.46
CA ARG A 12 -1.44 11.78 8.63
C ARG A 12 -2.60 11.50 9.59
N ARG A 13 -2.66 10.27 10.11
CA ARG A 13 -3.44 9.97 11.31
C ARG A 13 -2.74 10.55 12.55
N PHE A 14 -3.46 10.65 13.67
CA PHE A 14 -2.90 11.15 14.93
C PHE A 14 -1.72 10.31 15.44
N ASP A 15 -1.66 9.03 15.05
CA ASP A 15 -0.60 8.09 15.39
C ASP A 15 0.47 7.96 14.29
N GLY A 16 0.57 8.96 13.41
CA GLY A 16 1.64 9.08 12.43
C GLY A 16 1.46 8.26 11.16
N ARG A 17 0.46 7.38 11.06
CA ARG A 17 0.19 6.60 9.83
C ARG A 17 -0.14 7.49 8.65
N VAL A 18 0.34 7.09 7.47
CA VAL A 18 0.12 7.80 6.21
C VAL A 18 -1.17 7.29 5.56
N LEU A 19 -2.01 8.21 5.13
CA LEU A 19 -3.11 7.92 4.21
C LEU A 19 -2.80 8.58 2.87
N LEU A 20 -2.79 7.81 1.79
CA LEU A 20 -2.64 8.31 0.42
C LEU A 20 -4.02 8.47 -0.22
N HIS A 21 -4.22 9.52 -1.00
CA HIS A 21 -5.44 9.68 -1.79
C HIS A 21 -5.18 9.21 -3.22
N GLY A 22 -5.83 8.11 -3.60
CA GLY A 22 -5.92 7.70 -5.00
C GLY A 22 -6.76 8.73 -5.75
N LYS A 23 -6.14 9.44 -6.69
CA LYS A 23 -6.82 10.50 -7.45
C LYS A 23 -7.78 9.93 -8.49
N GLU A 24 -7.49 8.74 -9.04
CA GLU A 24 -8.32 8.08 -10.04
C GLU A 24 -9.51 7.36 -9.40
N SER A 25 -9.29 6.59 -8.32
CA SER A 25 -10.35 5.92 -7.56
C SER A 25 -11.09 6.86 -6.61
N ASN A 26 -10.53 8.03 -6.32
CA ASN A 26 -11.01 8.96 -5.28
C ASN A 26 -11.11 8.29 -3.89
N THR A 27 -10.21 7.36 -3.57
CA THR A 27 -10.21 6.63 -2.30
C THR A 27 -9.01 6.97 -1.42
N TRP A 28 -9.18 6.93 -0.09
CA TRP A 28 -8.07 7.06 0.85
C TRP A 28 -7.57 5.70 1.30
N MET A 29 -6.29 5.44 1.11
CA MET A 29 -5.65 4.16 1.44
C MET A 29 -4.64 4.33 2.57
N GLU A 30 -4.68 3.46 3.58
CA GLU A 30 -3.66 3.42 4.63
C GLU A 30 -2.40 2.73 4.11
N ALA A 31 -1.28 3.45 4.14
CA ALA A 31 0.00 2.98 3.60
C ALA A 31 0.93 2.48 4.71
N LYS A 32 1.62 1.37 4.45
CA LYS A 32 2.58 0.75 5.38
C LYS A 32 3.68 0.05 4.58
N LEU A 33 4.94 0.18 5.00
CA LEU A 33 6.02 -0.59 4.39
C LEU A 33 5.89 -2.07 4.74
N ASP A 34 6.18 -2.94 3.77
CA ASP A 34 6.34 -4.36 4.04
C ASP A 34 7.66 -4.57 4.82
N GLY A 35 7.62 -5.32 5.91
CA GLY A 35 8.80 -5.57 6.75
C GLY A 35 9.78 -6.58 6.17
N TYR A 36 9.40 -7.32 5.12
CA TYR A 36 10.20 -8.41 4.55
C TYR A 36 10.60 -8.17 3.10
N VAL A 37 9.75 -7.50 2.32
CA VAL A 37 10.05 -7.20 0.92
C VAL A 37 10.49 -5.74 0.82
N GLU A 38 11.80 -5.54 0.70
CA GLU A 38 12.39 -4.22 0.51
C GLU A 38 11.81 -3.56 -0.75
N GLY A 39 11.47 -2.27 -0.66
CA GLY A 39 10.84 -1.56 -1.76
C GLY A 39 9.37 -1.92 -1.99
N SER A 40 8.73 -2.63 -1.06
CA SER A 40 7.30 -2.93 -1.09
C SER A 40 6.50 -2.05 -0.11
N LEU A 41 5.38 -1.54 -0.58
CA LEU A 41 4.40 -0.80 0.19
C LEU A 41 3.06 -1.53 0.13
N LEU A 42 2.50 -1.82 1.30
CA LEU A 42 1.14 -2.34 1.46
C LEU A 42 0.15 -1.17 1.60
N LEU A 43 -1.01 -1.34 0.99
CA LEU A 43 -2.09 -0.35 0.94
C LEU A 43 -3.41 -0.99 1.37
N LEU A 44 -4.10 -0.38 2.32
CA LEU A 44 -5.45 -0.80 2.74
C LEU A 44 -6.49 0.19 2.23
N GLY A 45 -7.39 -0.28 1.36
CA GLY A 45 -8.56 0.47 0.89
C GLY A 45 -9.63 0.65 1.97
N GLN A 46 -10.53 1.61 1.79
CA GLN A 46 -11.66 1.85 2.72
C GLN A 46 -12.66 0.70 2.77
N ASP A 47 -12.76 -0.06 1.67
CA ASP A 47 -13.51 -1.30 1.58
C ASP A 47 -12.82 -2.47 2.32
N GLY A 48 -11.59 -2.29 2.77
CA GLY A 48 -10.77 -3.30 3.42
C GLY A 48 -9.99 -4.18 2.45
N LEU A 49 -10.03 -3.93 1.15
CA LEU A 49 -9.20 -4.66 0.18
C LEU A 49 -7.75 -4.22 0.31
N VAL A 50 -6.83 -5.18 0.17
CA VAL A 50 -5.38 -4.93 0.32
C VAL A 50 -4.70 -4.96 -1.03
N TYR A 51 -3.82 -4.00 -1.25
CA TYR A 51 -3.02 -3.86 -2.44
C TYR A 51 -1.55 -3.76 -2.03
N TYR A 52 -0.66 -3.95 -3.00
CA TYR A 52 0.76 -3.70 -2.82
C TYR A 52 1.32 -2.93 -4.01
N LEU A 53 2.42 -2.22 -3.77
CA LEU A 53 3.20 -1.49 -4.75
C LEU A 53 4.67 -1.86 -4.53
N VAL A 54 5.39 -2.20 -5.59
CA VAL A 54 6.84 -2.41 -5.54
C VAL A 54 7.51 -1.37 -6.44
N SER A 55 8.52 -0.69 -5.91
CA SER A 55 9.34 0.28 -6.66
C SER A 55 10.73 0.42 -6.04
N GLU A 56 11.73 0.69 -6.87
CA GLU A 56 13.09 1.02 -6.40
C GLU A 56 13.10 2.26 -5.49
N ASP A 57 12.23 3.24 -5.77
CA ASP A 57 12.11 4.46 -4.97
C ASP A 57 11.62 4.19 -3.53
N LEU A 58 10.96 3.05 -3.31
CA LEU A 58 10.46 2.65 -2.00
C LEU A 58 11.53 1.97 -1.15
N LYS A 59 12.70 1.59 -1.69
CA LYS A 59 13.76 0.92 -0.91
C LYS A 59 14.33 1.84 0.18
N GLN A 60 14.39 3.13 -0.10
CA GLN A 60 14.97 4.14 0.79
C GLN A 60 13.91 5.08 1.39
N ILE A 61 12.62 4.78 1.18
CA ILE A 61 11.58 5.68 1.65
C ILE A 61 11.46 5.64 3.17
N ASP A 62 11.47 6.82 3.78
CA ASP A 62 11.01 7.00 5.16
C ASP A 62 9.58 7.55 5.14
N LEU A 63 8.61 6.68 5.46
CA LEU A 63 7.21 7.10 5.55
C LEU A 63 6.97 8.12 6.66
N SER A 64 7.87 8.37 7.61
CA SER A 64 7.75 9.44 8.59
C SER A 64 8.10 10.83 8.02
N ASN A 65 8.83 10.87 6.90
CA ASN A 65 9.22 12.09 6.22
C ASN A 65 8.15 12.54 5.21
N ASP A 66 7.42 13.59 5.56
CA ASP A 66 6.37 14.17 4.71
C ASP A 66 6.89 14.61 3.33
N GLN A 67 8.15 15.08 3.22
CA GLN A 67 8.70 15.53 1.93
C GLN A 67 8.90 14.37 0.96
N LEU A 68 9.44 13.24 1.42
CA LEU A 68 9.62 12.04 0.60
C LEU A 68 8.27 11.45 0.19
N VAL A 69 7.31 11.38 1.12
CA VAL A 69 5.94 10.94 0.83
C VAL A 69 5.29 11.84 -0.22
N GLY A 70 5.41 13.17 -0.09
CA GLY A 70 4.84 14.12 -1.02
C GLY A 70 5.51 14.11 -2.41
N GLN A 71 6.81 13.81 -2.48
CA GLN A 71 7.55 13.63 -3.73
C GLN A 71 7.09 12.37 -4.48
N LEU A 72 6.97 11.25 -3.77
CA LEU A 72 6.69 9.96 -4.39
C LEU A 72 5.21 9.73 -4.70
N PHE A 73 4.32 10.17 -3.82
CA PHE A 73 2.89 9.86 -3.97
C PHE A 73 2.04 11.05 -4.39
N GLY A 74 2.57 12.28 -4.33
CA GLY A 74 1.76 13.49 -4.49
C GLY A 74 1.16 13.69 -5.88
N GLU A 75 1.76 13.08 -6.90
CA GLU A 75 1.22 13.11 -8.26
C GLU A 75 0.06 12.15 -8.45
N GLY A 76 0.00 11.05 -7.68
CA GLY A 76 -1.03 10.01 -7.77
C GLY A 76 -0.72 8.88 -8.75
N SER A 77 0.42 8.93 -9.47
CA SER A 77 0.83 7.91 -10.45
C SER A 77 0.99 6.50 -9.84
N TRP A 78 1.28 6.42 -8.55
CA TRP A 78 1.37 5.18 -7.77
C TRP A 78 0.11 4.30 -7.87
N GLU A 79 -1.05 4.90 -8.09
CA GLU A 79 -2.32 4.19 -8.16
C GLU A 79 -2.40 3.23 -9.35
N LYS A 80 -1.72 3.55 -10.46
CA LYS A 80 -1.63 2.66 -11.64
C LYS A 80 -0.69 1.49 -11.44
N LEU A 81 0.21 1.62 -10.46
CA LEU A 81 1.26 0.64 -10.17
C LEU A 81 0.84 -0.32 -9.05
N MET A 82 -0.25 -0.03 -8.34
CA MET A 82 -0.73 -0.90 -7.28
C MET A 82 -1.32 -2.20 -7.88
N GLN A 83 -1.04 -3.31 -7.22
CA GLN A 83 -1.54 -4.62 -7.58
C GLN A 83 -2.40 -5.17 -6.44
N PRO A 84 -3.56 -5.79 -6.73
CA PRO A 84 -4.35 -6.46 -5.71
C PRO A 84 -3.56 -7.60 -5.10
N LEU A 85 -3.59 -7.69 -3.77
CA LEU A 85 -2.96 -8.78 -3.06
C LEU A 85 -3.91 -9.99 -3.00
N TYR A 86 -3.49 -11.12 -3.54
CA TYR A 86 -4.26 -12.36 -3.51
C TYR A 86 -3.70 -13.36 -2.51
N THR A 87 -4.59 -14.18 -1.95
CA THR A 87 -4.22 -15.39 -1.20
C THR A 87 -4.88 -16.60 -1.83
N GLN A 88 -4.23 -17.75 -1.74
CA GLN A 88 -4.77 -19.03 -2.21
C GLN A 88 -4.88 -19.98 -1.01
N PRO A 89 -6.07 -20.15 -0.43
CA PRO A 89 -6.32 -21.16 0.59
C PRO A 89 -6.12 -22.57 0.05
N ALA A 90 -5.84 -23.53 0.94
CA ALA A 90 -5.75 -24.94 0.58
C ALA A 90 -7.09 -25.42 0.00
N GLY A 91 -7.17 -25.53 -1.34
CA GLY A 91 -8.41 -25.86 -2.06
C GLY A 91 -8.61 -25.08 -3.36
N GLY A 92 -7.83 -24.02 -3.61
CA GLY A 92 -7.89 -23.28 -4.88
C GLY A 92 -8.84 -22.08 -4.89
N GLU A 93 -8.78 -21.36 -6.02
CA GLU A 93 -9.17 -19.97 -6.28
C GLU A 93 -8.36 -18.89 -5.54
N LEU A 94 -7.87 -17.92 -6.32
CA LEU A 94 -7.25 -16.71 -5.80
C LEU A 94 -8.33 -15.80 -5.20
N LYS A 95 -8.17 -15.42 -3.94
CA LYS A 95 -9.07 -14.50 -3.25
C LYS A 95 -8.34 -13.21 -2.94
N HIS A 96 -8.94 -12.07 -3.30
CA HIS A 96 -8.39 -10.77 -2.94
C HIS A 96 -8.43 -10.65 -1.41
N VAL A 97 -7.27 -10.42 -0.83
CA VAL A 97 -7.09 -10.25 0.60
C VAL A 97 -7.93 -9.06 1.07
N ARG A 98 -8.79 -9.33 2.06
CA ARG A 98 -9.60 -8.32 2.75
C ARG A 98 -9.28 -8.34 4.23
N MET A 99 -9.05 -7.17 4.80
CA MET A 99 -8.62 -7.00 6.18
C MET A 99 -9.32 -5.81 6.83
N THR A 100 -9.54 -5.90 8.14
CA THR A 100 -9.88 -4.72 8.95
C THR A 100 -8.63 -3.85 9.15
N PRO A 101 -8.79 -2.56 9.49
CA PRO A 101 -7.65 -1.71 9.84
C PRO A 101 -6.80 -2.29 10.98
N GLN A 102 -7.42 -2.94 11.97
CA GLN A 102 -6.69 -3.57 13.06
C GLN A 102 -5.84 -4.78 12.58
N GLN A 103 -6.41 -5.63 11.72
CA GLN A 103 -5.69 -6.74 11.11
C GLN A 103 -4.51 -6.24 10.28
N PHE A 104 -4.75 -5.26 9.41
CA PHE A 104 -3.71 -4.65 8.56
C PHE A 104 -2.54 -4.08 9.36
N ARG A 105 -2.82 -3.42 10.48
CA ARG A 105 -1.78 -2.86 11.35
C ARG A 105 -0.94 -3.92 12.04
N SER A 106 -1.52 -5.08 12.31
CA SER A 106 -0.88 -6.20 12.99
C SER A 106 0.00 -7.05 12.07
N ILE A 107 -0.04 -6.80 10.76
CA ILE A 107 0.80 -7.49 9.77
C ILE A 107 2.26 -7.13 9.97
N PHE A 108 3.13 -8.12 10.05
CA PHE A 108 4.57 -7.89 9.87
C PHE A 108 5.03 -8.30 8.46
N THR A 109 4.24 -9.11 7.74
CA THR A 109 4.53 -9.65 6.40
C THR A 109 3.26 -10.13 5.71
N VAL A 110 3.18 -10.02 4.37
CA VAL A 110 2.06 -10.64 3.61
C VAL A 110 2.48 -11.43 2.37
N LEU A 111 3.70 -11.23 1.86
CA LEU A 111 4.11 -11.87 0.61
C LEU A 111 4.69 -13.27 0.87
N ARG A 112 3.85 -14.30 0.68
CA ARG A 112 4.34 -15.56 0.10
C ARG A 112 4.25 -15.40 -1.40
N GLU A 113 5.37 -15.59 -2.09
CA GLU A 113 5.48 -15.50 -3.55
C GLU A 113 4.31 -16.24 -4.23
N ALA A 114 3.70 -15.58 -5.22
CA ALA A 114 2.74 -16.25 -6.09
C ALA A 114 3.43 -17.44 -6.78
N PRO A 115 2.77 -18.61 -6.90
CA PRO A 115 3.33 -19.69 -7.67
C PRO A 115 3.59 -19.23 -9.11
N PRO A 116 4.71 -19.62 -9.74
CA PRO A 116 5.04 -19.23 -11.10
C PRO A 116 3.89 -19.61 -12.05
N PRO A 117 3.66 -18.83 -13.13
CA PRO A 117 2.64 -19.18 -14.11
C PRO A 117 2.93 -20.59 -14.63
N ALA A 118 1.90 -21.45 -14.63
CA ALA A 118 2.00 -22.78 -15.22
C ALA A 118 2.46 -22.63 -16.67
N GLN A 119 3.65 -23.15 -16.98
CA GLN A 119 4.15 -23.16 -18.35
C GLN A 119 3.25 -24.10 -19.19
N PRO A 120 2.89 -23.69 -20.42
CA PRO A 120 2.04 -24.47 -21.31
C PRO A 120 2.68 -25.77 -21.78
#